data_AF-A0A7W6MPJ5-F1
#
_entry.id   AF-A0A7W6MPJ5-F1
#
_cell.length_a   1.000
_cell.length_b   1.000
_cell.length_c   1.000
_cell.angle_alpha   90.00
_cell.angle_beta   90.00
_cell.angle_gamma   90.00
#
_symmetry.space_group_name_H-M   'P 1'
#
loop_
_entity.id
_entity.type
_entity.pdbx_description
1 polymer ?
#
loop_
_entity_poly.entity_id
_entity_poly.type
_entity_poly.pdbx_seq_one_letter_code
_entity_poly.pdbx_strand_id
1 'polypeptide(L)'
;MLISNAQNFEDVILWRALKHVDSGFYIDIGAQDPSDDSVSLLFYEQGWRGIHVEPSEEYALKLRSARPDEEIIEALVGAEEGVSTFFEIGTSGLSTGSEALANKYRDAGWTINRSEKSSIRLASLLERYWDRDIHWLKIDVEGMEADVINSWHPSNVRPWILVVESTVPNSQIQDHHMWDPVVLDLGYIFVYFDGLNRFYVHSSHSELADCFGPGPNVFDRFILGASRQYFHQLSLQLLHSEQDNSRLQIRLDATADEVRQRDEQLASLQAATRVMERQSEALATEIAQKSQKLAEHEATYRSTLTTVERLSSALAAEIAEKKQKIAELELTQSELGRLRSSGRGQSSAAWLIQGASAWLLLKPGSRPRRLAGRFARASAAYLRERPRAKQVVITLTKLVPPAQAILYRFAAQTSDPQSELDVLTGRQWYLEPEPSMQKKWATLLAIRPSAPRADR
;
A
#
# COMPACT_ATOMS: atom_id res chain seq x y z
N MET A 1 43.18 16.12 -6.21
CA MET A 1 43.40 14.84 -5.51
C MET A 1 43.86 13.86 -6.57
N LEU A 2 44.95 13.12 -6.34
CA LEU A 2 45.51 12.22 -7.36
C LEU A 2 44.75 10.89 -7.31
N ILE A 3 44.09 10.50 -8.39
CA ILE A 3 43.31 9.25 -8.48
C ILE A 3 44.03 8.33 -9.44
N SER A 4 44.44 7.15 -8.96
CA SER A 4 45.13 6.18 -9.80
C SER A 4 44.13 5.17 -10.38
N ASN A 5 44.12 5.07 -11.70
CA ASN A 5 43.28 4.14 -12.45
C ASN A 5 44.10 3.05 -13.14
N ALA A 6 45.44 3.15 -13.13
CA ALA A 6 46.32 2.15 -13.72
C ALA A 6 46.33 0.82 -12.96
N GLN A 7 46.52 -0.28 -13.69
CA GLN A 7 46.50 -1.66 -13.18
C GLN A 7 47.50 -1.86 -12.03
N ASN A 8 48.75 -1.42 -12.22
CA ASN A 8 49.85 -1.61 -11.29
C ASN A 8 50.51 -0.28 -10.87
N PHE A 9 49.72 0.80 -10.82
CA PHE A 9 50.12 2.14 -10.36
C PHE A 9 51.24 2.80 -11.17
N GLU A 10 51.35 2.44 -12.44
CA GLU A 10 52.26 3.03 -13.42
C GLU A 10 52.07 4.55 -13.48
N ASP A 11 50.82 4.99 -13.48
CA ASP A 11 50.41 6.39 -13.47
C ASP A 11 50.96 7.16 -12.25
N VAL A 12 50.96 6.56 -11.06
CA VAL A 12 51.49 7.18 -9.84
C VAL A 12 53.01 7.31 -9.90
N ILE A 13 53.71 6.27 -10.36
CA ILE A 13 55.18 6.27 -10.47
C ILE A 13 55.61 7.30 -11.51
N LEU A 14 54.96 7.31 -12.68
CA LEU A 14 55.22 8.31 -13.73
C LEU A 14 54.92 9.72 -13.21
N TRP A 15 53.80 9.91 -12.51
CA TRP A 15 53.45 11.21 -11.94
C TRP A 15 54.46 11.67 -10.90
N ARG A 16 55.00 10.77 -10.08
CA ARG A 16 56.06 11.10 -9.12
C ARG A 16 57.26 11.74 -9.82
N ALA A 17 57.68 11.20 -10.96
CA ALA A 17 58.79 11.71 -11.75
C ALA A 17 58.41 12.99 -12.52
N LEU A 18 57.20 13.08 -13.07
CA LEU A 18 56.83 14.07 -14.08
C LEU A 18 55.91 15.20 -13.62
N LYS A 19 55.41 15.21 -12.38
CA LYS A 19 54.50 16.25 -11.85
C LYS A 19 55.01 17.71 -11.93
N HIS A 20 56.29 17.91 -12.24
CA HIS A 20 56.91 19.22 -12.41
C HIS A 20 56.77 19.77 -13.85
N VAL A 21 56.33 18.93 -14.79
CA VAL A 21 56.07 19.29 -16.18
C VAL A 21 54.63 19.79 -16.31
N ASP A 22 54.47 21.00 -16.82
CA ASP A 22 53.17 21.58 -17.14
C ASP A 22 52.70 21.09 -18.52
N SER A 23 51.51 20.49 -18.60
CA SER A 23 50.87 20.06 -19.86
C SER A 23 51.78 19.25 -20.79
N GLY A 24 52.37 18.18 -20.25
CA GLY A 24 53.25 17.30 -21.03
C GLY A 24 52.51 16.45 -22.08
N PHE A 25 53.28 15.58 -22.72
CA PHE A 25 52.85 14.75 -23.86
C PHE A 25 53.30 13.31 -23.71
N TYR A 26 52.41 12.37 -24.06
CA TYR A 26 52.63 10.93 -23.91
C TYR A 26 52.18 10.13 -25.12
N ILE A 27 52.70 8.91 -25.23
CA ILE A 27 52.24 7.90 -26.19
C ILE A 27 51.93 6.61 -25.43
N ASP A 28 50.74 6.07 -25.62
CA ASP A 28 50.24 4.87 -24.96
C ASP A 28 49.91 3.82 -26.02
N ILE A 29 50.79 2.82 -26.19
CA ILE A 29 50.63 1.74 -27.16
C ILE A 29 50.04 0.53 -26.44
N GLY A 30 48.87 0.08 -26.90
CA GLY A 30 48.02 -0.87 -26.18
C GLY A 30 47.20 -0.17 -25.09
N ALA A 31 46.60 0.96 -25.44
CA ALA A 31 45.91 1.82 -24.48
C ALA A 31 44.63 1.21 -23.90
N GLN A 32 43.96 0.32 -24.65
CA GLN A 32 42.75 -0.38 -24.24
C GLN A 32 41.64 0.56 -23.69
N ASP A 33 41.20 0.37 -22.43
CA ASP A 33 40.07 1.10 -21.87
C ASP A 33 40.48 2.51 -21.40
N PRO A 34 39.72 3.57 -21.73
CA PRO A 34 40.06 4.93 -21.33
C PRO A 34 39.95 5.21 -19.83
N SER A 35 39.34 4.31 -19.05
CA SER A 35 39.08 4.50 -17.62
C SER A 35 39.59 3.34 -16.78
N ASP A 36 39.34 2.11 -17.22
CA ASP A 36 39.75 0.92 -16.48
C ASP A 36 41.19 0.55 -16.82
N ASP A 37 42.01 0.33 -15.79
CA ASP A 37 43.46 0.04 -15.93
C ASP A 37 44.24 1.11 -16.73
N SER A 38 43.67 2.32 -16.87
CA SER A 38 44.21 3.41 -17.69
C SER A 38 45.38 4.13 -17.01
N VAL A 39 46.56 4.05 -17.63
CA VAL A 39 47.76 4.79 -17.22
C VAL A 39 47.66 6.29 -17.55
N SER A 40 47.00 6.60 -18.64
CA SER A 40 46.91 7.95 -19.22
C SER A 40 45.85 8.83 -18.59
N LEU A 41 44.78 8.27 -17.99
CA LEU A 41 43.66 9.05 -17.43
C LEU A 41 44.12 10.09 -16.40
N LEU A 42 45.04 9.70 -15.51
CA LEU A 42 45.61 10.62 -14.51
C LEU A 42 46.25 11.84 -15.18
N PHE A 43 47.02 11.63 -16.25
CA PHE A 43 47.69 12.72 -16.98
C PHE A 43 46.68 13.59 -17.73
N TYR A 44 45.70 12.98 -18.39
CA TYR A 44 44.64 13.68 -19.12
C TYR A 44 43.86 14.65 -18.22
N GLU A 45 43.49 14.21 -17.01
CA GLU A 45 42.80 15.03 -16.00
C GLU A 45 43.67 16.20 -15.48
N GLN A 46 44.99 16.07 -15.56
CA GLN A 46 45.95 17.14 -15.22
C GLN A 46 46.30 18.04 -16.42
N GLY A 47 45.55 17.95 -17.53
CA GLY A 47 45.71 18.83 -18.68
C GLY A 47 46.85 18.43 -19.63
N TRP A 48 47.38 17.21 -19.50
CA TRP A 48 48.29 16.63 -20.48
C TRP A 48 47.52 16.12 -21.69
N ARG A 49 48.17 16.03 -22.83
CA ARG A 49 47.57 15.46 -24.04
C ARG A 49 48.50 14.45 -24.66
N GLY A 50 47.98 13.33 -25.14
CA GLY A 50 48.80 12.28 -25.75
C GLY A 50 48.19 11.64 -26.98
N ILE A 51 48.76 10.49 -27.33
CA ILE A 51 48.35 9.65 -28.44
C ILE A 51 48.10 8.24 -27.91
N HIS A 52 46.99 7.65 -28.35
CA HIS A 52 46.67 6.27 -28.07
C HIS A 52 46.80 5.43 -29.34
N VAL A 53 47.44 4.27 -29.24
CA VAL A 53 47.46 3.28 -30.31
C VAL A 53 46.77 2.02 -29.82
N GLU A 54 45.66 1.68 -30.47
CA GLU A 54 44.78 0.58 -30.05
C GLU A 54 44.16 -0.12 -31.26
N PRO A 55 44.50 -1.38 -31.55
CA PRO A 55 43.99 -2.09 -32.73
C PRO A 55 42.50 -2.48 -32.65
N SER A 56 41.93 -2.67 -31.45
CA SER A 56 40.53 -3.03 -31.27
C SER A 56 39.61 -1.85 -31.63
N GLU A 57 38.64 -2.11 -32.51
CA GLU A 57 37.67 -1.08 -32.93
C GLU A 57 36.82 -0.63 -31.73
N GLU A 58 36.44 -1.57 -30.86
CA GLU A 58 35.63 -1.27 -29.67
C GLU A 58 36.36 -0.29 -28.75
N TYR A 59 37.62 -0.60 -28.41
CA TYR A 59 38.41 0.24 -27.51
C TYR A 59 38.83 1.55 -28.16
N ALA A 60 39.17 1.55 -29.45
CA ALA A 60 39.44 2.78 -30.18
C ALA A 60 38.22 3.74 -30.18
N LEU A 61 36.99 3.22 -30.32
CA LEU A 61 35.77 4.03 -30.20
C LEU A 61 35.56 4.57 -28.78
N LYS A 62 35.81 3.76 -27.74
CA LYS A 62 35.75 4.21 -26.34
C LYS A 62 36.74 5.33 -26.07
N LEU A 63 38.00 5.16 -26.50
CA LEU A 63 39.05 6.17 -26.39
C LEU A 63 38.67 7.47 -27.09
N ARG A 64 38.19 7.43 -28.35
CA ARG A 64 37.75 8.62 -29.09
C ARG A 64 36.61 9.37 -28.39
N SER A 65 35.69 8.63 -27.76
CA SER A 65 34.58 9.21 -26.99
C SER A 65 35.08 9.87 -25.69
N ALA A 66 36.02 9.24 -25.00
CA ALA A 66 36.54 9.68 -23.72
C ALA A 66 37.67 10.73 -23.82
N ARG A 67 38.32 10.83 -24.99
CA ARG A 67 39.45 11.71 -25.30
C ARG A 67 39.22 12.44 -26.64
N PRO A 68 38.18 13.29 -26.74
CA PRO A 68 37.80 13.94 -28.01
C PRO A 68 38.85 14.92 -28.55
N ASP A 69 39.81 15.32 -27.72
CA ASP A 69 40.89 16.26 -28.00
C ASP A 69 42.28 15.60 -28.05
N GLU A 70 42.34 14.27 -28.11
CA GLU A 70 43.56 13.48 -28.33
C GLU A 70 43.47 12.69 -29.64
N GLU A 71 44.61 12.22 -30.13
CA GLU A 71 44.63 11.37 -31.31
C GLU A 71 44.55 9.88 -30.93
N ILE A 72 43.66 9.15 -31.60
CA ILE A 72 43.51 7.71 -31.45
C ILE A 72 43.85 7.06 -32.80
N ILE A 73 44.93 6.28 -32.81
CA ILE A 73 45.40 5.52 -33.97
C ILE A 73 44.93 4.08 -33.82
N GLU A 74 44.00 3.68 -34.69
CA GLU A 74 43.47 2.31 -34.69
C GLU A 74 44.36 1.39 -35.54
N ALA A 75 45.47 0.95 -34.95
CA ALA A 75 46.47 0.12 -35.61
C ALA A 75 47.23 -0.73 -34.59
N LEU A 76 47.86 -1.79 -35.09
CA LEU A 76 48.96 -2.47 -34.42
C LEU A 76 50.23 -1.63 -34.57
N VAL A 77 51.11 -1.71 -33.56
CA VAL A 77 52.52 -1.32 -33.74
C VAL A 77 53.33 -2.61 -33.84
N GLY A 78 54.15 -2.74 -34.87
CA GLY A 78 54.88 -3.98 -35.12
C GLY A 78 56.10 -3.80 -36.01
N ALA A 79 56.70 -4.92 -36.40
CA ALA A 79 57.95 -4.94 -37.17
C ALA A 79 57.81 -4.30 -38.57
N GLU A 80 56.64 -4.40 -39.21
CA GLU A 80 56.42 -3.95 -40.59
C GLU A 80 55.18 -3.06 -40.72
N GLU A 81 55.20 -2.16 -41.71
CA GLU A 81 54.01 -1.38 -42.10
C GLU A 81 53.10 -2.19 -43.02
N GLY A 82 51.80 -1.93 -42.93
CA GLY A 82 50.81 -2.47 -43.85
C GLY A 82 49.63 -3.07 -43.10
N VAL A 83 49.41 -4.37 -43.30
CA VAL A 83 48.31 -5.12 -42.70
C VAL A 83 48.89 -6.31 -41.93
N SER A 84 48.41 -6.51 -40.71
CA SER A 84 48.80 -7.63 -39.87
C SER A 84 47.58 -8.26 -39.22
N THR A 85 47.70 -9.56 -38.95
CA THR A 85 46.64 -10.31 -38.29
C THR A 85 46.58 -9.93 -36.82
N PHE A 86 45.36 -9.68 -36.32
CA PHE A 86 45.05 -9.42 -34.92
C PHE A 86 44.10 -10.49 -34.39
N PHE A 87 44.38 -11.00 -33.20
CA PHE A 87 43.60 -12.02 -32.51
C PHE A 87 42.96 -11.40 -31.27
N GLU A 88 41.69 -11.02 -31.40
CA GLU A 88 40.93 -10.34 -30.36
C GLU A 88 40.26 -11.34 -29.41
N ILE A 89 40.38 -11.09 -28.11
CA ILE A 89 39.89 -11.98 -27.04
C ILE A 89 38.90 -11.21 -26.14
N GLY A 90 37.72 -10.92 -26.70
CA GLY A 90 36.66 -10.19 -26.00
C GLY A 90 37.19 -8.94 -25.29
N THR A 91 36.77 -8.73 -24.05
CA THR A 91 37.19 -7.59 -23.21
C THR A 91 38.29 -7.96 -22.20
N SER A 92 39.14 -8.94 -22.51
CA SER A 92 40.05 -9.54 -21.52
C SER A 92 41.37 -8.82 -21.31
N GLY A 93 41.75 -7.89 -22.20
CA GLY A 93 43.10 -7.32 -22.28
C GLY A 93 44.08 -8.16 -23.10
N LEU A 94 43.87 -9.48 -23.18
CA LEU A 94 44.83 -10.46 -23.73
C LEU A 94 44.90 -10.53 -25.27
N SER A 95 44.39 -9.52 -25.97
CA SER A 95 44.35 -9.53 -27.43
C SER A 95 45.74 -9.31 -28.01
N THR A 96 46.14 -10.08 -29.01
CA THR A 96 47.54 -10.14 -29.46
C THR A 96 47.64 -10.24 -30.99
N GLY A 97 48.75 -9.80 -31.58
CA GLY A 97 49.09 -10.14 -32.97
C GLY A 97 49.89 -11.44 -33.12
N SER A 98 50.24 -12.10 -32.01
CA SER A 98 50.99 -13.37 -32.02
C SER A 98 50.07 -14.58 -32.22
N GLU A 99 50.18 -15.24 -33.38
CA GLU A 99 49.42 -16.47 -33.66
C GLU A 99 49.76 -17.61 -32.69
N ALA A 100 51.01 -17.71 -32.26
CA ALA A 100 51.44 -18.72 -31.29
C ALA A 100 50.74 -18.53 -29.92
N LEU A 101 50.61 -17.28 -29.47
CA LEU A 101 49.93 -16.95 -28.23
C LEU A 101 48.41 -17.12 -28.37
N ALA A 102 47.83 -16.69 -29.49
CA ALA A 102 46.43 -16.96 -29.81
C ALA A 102 46.10 -18.47 -29.80
N ASN A 103 46.98 -19.31 -30.34
CA ASN A 103 46.78 -20.77 -30.28
C ASN A 103 46.77 -21.29 -28.84
N LYS A 104 47.67 -20.81 -27.98
CA LYS A 104 47.67 -21.15 -26.54
C LYS A 104 46.38 -20.74 -25.85
N TYR A 105 45.87 -19.54 -26.14
CA TYR A 105 44.61 -19.08 -25.56
C TYR A 105 43.41 -19.91 -26.04
N ARG A 106 43.41 -20.32 -27.32
CA ARG A 106 42.38 -21.23 -27.86
C ARG A 106 42.40 -22.58 -27.14
N ASP A 107 43.59 -23.12 -26.90
CA ASP A 107 43.76 -24.37 -26.16
C ASP A 107 43.35 -24.24 -24.69
N ALA A 108 43.46 -23.05 -24.11
CA ALA A 108 42.97 -22.71 -22.77
C ALA A 108 41.45 -22.42 -22.72
N GLY A 109 40.73 -22.51 -23.84
CA GLY A 109 39.27 -22.38 -23.91
C GLY A 109 38.75 -20.98 -24.21
N TRP A 110 39.63 -20.03 -24.56
CA TRP A 110 39.21 -18.69 -24.96
C TRP A 110 38.61 -18.68 -26.38
N THR A 111 37.60 -17.84 -26.57
CA THR A 111 37.07 -17.52 -27.90
C THR A 111 37.91 -16.41 -28.51
N ILE A 112 38.38 -16.61 -29.74
CA ILE A 112 39.31 -15.70 -30.42
C ILE A 112 38.70 -15.28 -31.76
N ASN A 113 38.60 -13.97 -31.96
CA ASN A 113 38.17 -13.37 -33.21
C ASN A 113 39.41 -12.93 -33.99
N ARG A 114 39.64 -13.56 -35.15
CA ARG A 114 40.73 -13.18 -36.05
C ARG A 114 40.26 -12.05 -36.96
N SER A 115 41.02 -10.96 -37.02
CA SER A 115 40.80 -9.83 -37.93
C SER A 115 42.12 -9.37 -38.56
N GLU A 116 42.04 -8.61 -39.65
CA GLU A 116 43.21 -7.95 -40.24
C GLU A 116 43.14 -6.46 -39.86
N LYS A 117 44.24 -5.94 -39.32
CA LYS A 117 44.34 -4.56 -38.84
C LYS A 117 45.51 -3.84 -39.51
N SER A 118 45.42 -2.52 -39.60
CA SER A 118 46.58 -1.73 -40.03
C SER A 118 47.72 -1.94 -39.06
N SER A 119 48.94 -2.08 -39.56
CA SER A 119 50.17 -2.15 -38.79
C SER A 119 51.07 -0.98 -39.17
N ILE A 120 51.64 -0.32 -38.16
CA ILE A 120 52.63 0.75 -38.33
C ILE A 120 53.90 0.42 -37.56
N ARG A 121 55.03 1.00 -37.96
CA ARG A 121 56.28 0.89 -37.21
C ARG A 121 56.35 1.95 -36.11
N LEU A 122 57.02 1.63 -35.01
CA LEU A 122 57.30 2.58 -33.93
C LEU A 122 58.10 3.78 -34.44
N ALA A 123 59.07 3.56 -35.34
CA ALA A 123 59.81 4.65 -35.99
C ALA A 123 58.86 5.66 -36.64
N SER A 124 57.95 5.17 -37.49
CA SER A 124 57.01 6.01 -38.24
C SER A 124 56.03 6.74 -37.32
N LEU A 125 55.60 6.11 -36.22
CA LEU A 125 54.78 6.74 -35.20
C LEU A 125 55.53 7.90 -34.51
N LEU A 126 56.76 7.65 -34.07
CA LEU A 126 57.56 8.63 -33.34
C LEU A 126 57.95 9.83 -34.22
N GLU A 127 58.28 9.59 -35.49
CA GLU A 127 58.62 10.65 -36.45
C GLU A 127 57.47 11.63 -36.71
N ARG A 128 56.22 11.28 -36.38
CA ARG A 128 55.09 12.23 -36.46
C ARG A 128 55.16 13.32 -35.39
N TYR A 129 55.94 13.11 -34.33
CA TYR A 129 56.04 13.97 -33.15
C TYR A 129 57.50 14.34 -32.84
N TRP A 130 58.37 14.36 -33.86
CA TRP A 130 59.79 14.64 -33.71
C TRP A 130 60.10 16.04 -33.15
N ASP A 131 59.17 16.99 -33.29
CA ASP A 131 59.33 18.40 -32.96
C ASP A 131 58.88 18.76 -31.54
N ARG A 132 58.61 17.75 -30.69
CA ARG A 132 58.18 17.96 -29.30
C ARG A 132 58.73 16.90 -28.35
N ASP A 133 58.74 17.23 -27.07
CA ASP A 133 59.09 16.29 -26.01
C ASP A 133 57.99 15.24 -25.80
N ILE A 134 58.38 13.97 -25.84
CA ILE A 134 57.55 12.85 -25.41
C ILE A 134 58.04 12.48 -24.00
N HIS A 135 57.21 12.70 -22.99
CA HIS A 135 57.62 12.57 -21.60
C HIS A 135 57.54 11.13 -21.12
N TRP A 136 56.57 10.37 -21.61
CA TRP A 136 56.56 8.93 -21.43
C TRP A 136 55.97 8.20 -22.64
N LEU A 137 56.48 6.99 -22.87
CA LEU A 137 55.97 6.02 -23.84
C LEU A 137 55.69 4.71 -23.09
N LYS A 138 54.46 4.20 -23.19
CA LYS A 138 54.10 2.85 -22.73
C LYS A 138 53.99 1.89 -23.91
N ILE A 139 54.51 0.68 -23.75
CA ILE A 139 54.38 -0.44 -24.68
C ILE A 139 53.83 -1.64 -23.92
N ASP A 140 52.63 -2.04 -24.29
CA ASP A 140 51.93 -3.19 -23.73
C ASP A 140 51.09 -3.80 -24.86
N VAL A 141 51.65 -4.80 -25.54
CA VAL A 141 51.08 -5.31 -26.80
C VAL A 141 50.95 -6.83 -26.77
N GLU A 142 50.85 -7.37 -25.56
CA GLU A 142 50.53 -8.78 -25.26
C GLU A 142 51.44 -9.74 -26.05
N GLY A 143 52.75 -9.63 -25.85
CA GLY A 143 53.77 -10.53 -26.40
C GLY A 143 54.39 -10.07 -27.72
N MET A 144 54.14 -8.83 -28.14
CA MET A 144 54.74 -8.22 -29.34
C MET A 144 55.77 -7.12 -29.02
N GLU A 145 56.18 -6.99 -27.76
CA GLU A 145 57.03 -5.89 -27.27
C GLU A 145 58.36 -5.85 -28.03
N ALA A 146 58.93 -7.03 -28.32
CA ALA A 146 60.16 -7.14 -29.11
C ALA A 146 60.00 -6.63 -30.54
N ASP A 147 58.88 -6.92 -31.21
CA ASP A 147 58.63 -6.46 -32.57
C ASP A 147 58.44 -4.95 -32.62
N VAL A 148 57.74 -4.39 -31.62
CA VAL A 148 57.58 -2.93 -31.46
C VAL A 148 58.93 -2.26 -31.26
N ILE A 149 59.73 -2.73 -30.30
CA ILE A 149 61.04 -2.13 -29.96
C ILE A 149 62.03 -2.25 -31.13
N ASN A 150 62.07 -3.39 -31.83
CA ASN A 150 62.93 -3.58 -33.01
C ASN A 150 62.51 -2.69 -34.20
N SER A 151 61.26 -2.21 -34.22
CA SER A 151 60.77 -1.29 -35.24
C SER A 151 61.11 0.19 -34.98
N TRP A 152 61.81 0.52 -33.88
CA TRP A 152 62.17 1.90 -33.49
C TRP A 152 63.16 2.56 -34.46
N HIS A 153 64.15 1.81 -34.97
CA HIS A 153 65.09 2.34 -35.96
C HIS A 153 64.37 2.57 -37.32
N PRO A 154 64.63 3.67 -38.04
CA PRO A 154 65.71 4.66 -37.88
C PRO A 154 65.38 5.90 -37.03
N SER A 155 64.28 5.93 -36.29
CA SER A 155 63.89 7.15 -35.56
C SER A 155 64.91 7.52 -34.48
N ASN A 156 65.21 8.81 -34.39
CA ASN A 156 66.08 9.39 -33.36
C ASN A 156 65.29 9.97 -32.17
N VAL A 157 63.96 9.92 -32.23
CA VAL A 157 63.10 10.40 -31.13
C VAL A 157 63.24 9.46 -29.93
N ARG A 158 63.45 10.03 -28.75
CA ARG A 158 63.65 9.31 -27.48
C ARG A 158 62.75 9.91 -26.40
N PRO A 159 61.61 9.27 -26.08
CA PRO A 159 60.83 9.63 -24.91
C PRO A 159 61.66 9.66 -23.63
N TRP A 160 61.33 10.53 -22.68
CA TRP A 160 62.11 10.68 -21.45
C TRP A 160 62.05 9.41 -20.61
N ILE A 161 60.85 8.84 -20.46
CA ILE A 161 60.59 7.60 -19.74
C ILE A 161 59.97 6.57 -20.69
N LEU A 162 60.47 5.34 -20.66
CA LEU A 162 59.90 4.19 -21.36
C LEU A 162 59.37 3.20 -20.32
N VAL A 163 58.13 2.76 -20.52
CA VAL A 163 57.46 1.72 -19.72
C VAL A 163 57.11 0.56 -20.64
N VAL A 164 57.59 -0.64 -20.33
CA VAL A 164 57.34 -1.83 -21.15
C VAL A 164 56.83 -2.95 -20.26
N GLU A 165 55.68 -3.52 -20.61
CA GLU A 165 55.22 -4.75 -19.96
C GLU A 165 56.26 -5.86 -20.20
N SER A 166 56.62 -6.58 -19.15
CA SER A 166 57.83 -7.40 -19.17
C SER A 166 57.64 -8.81 -18.63
N THR A 167 56.40 -9.28 -18.56
CA THR A 167 56.05 -10.63 -18.13
C THR A 167 55.30 -11.38 -19.21
N VAL A 168 55.41 -12.71 -19.20
CA VAL A 168 54.48 -13.54 -19.96
C VAL A 168 53.06 -13.24 -19.47
N PRO A 169 52.05 -13.09 -20.37
CA PRO A 169 50.70 -12.75 -19.97
C PRO A 169 50.15 -13.66 -18.87
N ASN A 170 49.51 -13.04 -17.86
CA ASN A 170 48.99 -13.70 -16.65
C ASN A 170 50.04 -14.51 -15.84
N SER A 171 51.31 -14.13 -15.88
CA SER A 171 52.40 -14.80 -15.17
C SER A 171 53.34 -13.81 -14.50
N GLN A 172 54.13 -14.29 -13.55
CA GLN A 172 55.24 -13.53 -12.94
C GLN A 172 56.59 -13.83 -13.64
N ILE A 173 56.56 -14.63 -14.70
CA ILE A 173 57.76 -14.99 -15.47
C ILE A 173 58.11 -13.79 -16.36
N GLN A 174 59.29 -13.21 -16.14
CA GLN A 174 59.79 -12.09 -16.93
C GLN A 174 60.18 -12.52 -18.36
N ASP A 175 59.84 -11.71 -19.36
CA ASP A 175 60.05 -11.96 -20.78
C ASP A 175 60.76 -10.79 -21.51
N HIS A 176 61.59 -10.03 -20.80
CA HIS A 176 62.27 -8.86 -21.36
C HIS A 176 63.56 -9.18 -22.16
N HIS A 177 64.04 -10.42 -22.09
CA HIS A 177 65.38 -10.80 -22.55
C HIS A 177 65.64 -10.53 -24.05
N MET A 178 64.60 -10.55 -24.89
CA MET A 178 64.72 -10.34 -26.33
C MET A 178 64.79 -8.86 -26.74
N TRP A 179 64.37 -7.94 -25.88
CA TRP A 179 64.24 -6.51 -26.23
C TRP A 179 64.97 -5.56 -25.28
N ASP A 180 65.26 -5.97 -24.04
CA ASP A 180 65.98 -5.17 -23.05
C ASP A 180 67.36 -4.70 -23.57
N PRO A 181 68.20 -5.54 -24.22
CA PRO A 181 69.46 -5.06 -24.79
C PRO A 181 69.29 -3.96 -25.84
N VAL A 182 68.23 -4.03 -26.65
CA VAL A 182 67.95 -3.03 -27.69
C VAL A 182 67.57 -1.69 -27.05
N VAL A 183 66.77 -1.71 -25.99
CA VAL A 183 66.42 -0.51 -25.22
C VAL A 183 67.66 0.13 -24.60
N LEU A 184 68.58 -0.67 -24.04
CA LEU A 184 69.84 -0.17 -23.48
C LEU A 184 70.74 0.47 -24.56
N ASP A 185 70.85 -0.18 -25.74
CA ASP A 185 71.61 0.35 -26.89
C ASP A 185 71.02 1.66 -27.45
N LEU A 186 69.71 1.87 -27.27
CA LEU A 186 69.03 3.13 -27.62
C LEU A 186 69.33 4.28 -26.64
N GLY A 187 70.12 4.04 -25.58
CA GLY A 187 70.56 5.06 -24.63
C GLY A 187 69.72 5.16 -23.36
N TYR A 188 68.90 4.16 -23.07
CA TYR A 188 68.07 4.10 -21.86
C TYR A 188 68.78 3.41 -20.70
N ILE A 189 68.43 3.84 -19.49
CA ILE A 189 68.91 3.30 -18.22
C ILE A 189 67.73 2.62 -17.53
N PHE A 190 67.87 1.36 -17.16
CA PHE A 190 66.87 0.65 -16.34
C PHE A 190 66.83 1.24 -14.93
N VAL A 191 65.63 1.63 -14.47
CA VAL A 191 65.46 2.32 -13.17
C VAL A 191 64.50 1.62 -12.21
N TYR A 192 63.51 0.86 -12.70
CA TYR A 192 62.51 0.26 -11.83
C TYR A 192 61.76 -0.92 -12.48
N PHE A 193 61.38 -1.89 -11.66
CA PHE A 193 60.48 -2.99 -12.03
C PHE A 193 59.38 -3.07 -10.97
N ASP A 194 58.12 -2.95 -11.40
CA ASP A 194 56.95 -2.87 -10.50
C ASP A 194 56.31 -4.24 -10.21
N GLY A 195 56.89 -5.32 -10.75
CA GLY A 195 56.32 -6.67 -10.72
C GLY A 195 55.68 -7.12 -12.04
N LEU A 196 55.42 -6.18 -12.95
CA LEU A 196 54.76 -6.36 -14.25
C LEU A 196 55.53 -5.63 -15.37
N ASN A 197 55.72 -4.32 -15.20
CA ASN A 197 56.38 -3.41 -16.12
C ASN A 197 57.81 -3.08 -15.70
N ARG A 198 58.67 -2.90 -16.70
CA ARG A 198 60.01 -2.32 -16.53
C ARG A 198 60.01 -0.86 -16.99
N PHE A 199 60.61 -0.02 -16.17
CA PHE A 199 60.75 1.41 -16.40
C PHE A 199 62.20 1.73 -16.72
N TYR A 200 62.36 2.56 -17.74
CA TYR A 200 63.64 3.07 -18.19
C TYR A 200 63.59 4.57 -18.34
N VAL A 201 64.72 5.23 -18.09
CA VAL A 201 64.90 6.67 -18.30
C VAL A 201 65.98 6.87 -19.36
N HIS A 202 65.71 7.72 -20.35
CA HIS A 202 66.73 8.04 -21.34
C HIS A 202 67.89 8.80 -20.70
N SER A 203 69.13 8.51 -21.11
CA SER A 203 70.34 9.09 -20.51
C SER A 203 70.40 10.63 -20.54
N SER A 204 69.68 11.28 -21.47
CA SER A 204 69.55 12.76 -21.50
C SER A 204 68.72 13.32 -20.33
N HIS A 205 67.94 12.49 -19.65
CA HIS A 205 67.07 12.84 -18.52
C HIS A 205 67.41 12.04 -17.26
N SER A 206 68.70 11.74 -17.06
CA SER A 206 69.19 10.93 -15.94
C SER A 206 68.77 11.46 -14.56
N GLU A 207 68.46 12.75 -14.43
CA GLU A 207 67.93 13.37 -13.21
C GLU A 207 66.59 12.77 -12.76
N LEU A 208 65.81 12.18 -13.67
CA LEU A 208 64.54 11.53 -13.34
C LEU A 208 64.74 10.19 -12.64
N ALA A 209 65.90 9.54 -12.80
CA ALA A 209 66.18 8.23 -12.22
C ALA A 209 66.04 8.21 -10.69
N ASP A 210 66.35 9.32 -10.02
CA ASP A 210 66.23 9.45 -8.55
C ASP A 210 64.78 9.42 -8.04
N CYS A 211 63.78 9.60 -8.92
CA CYS A 211 62.37 9.48 -8.56
C CYS A 211 61.90 8.03 -8.45
N PHE A 212 62.68 7.11 -9.01
CA PHE A 212 62.42 5.68 -9.02
C PHE A 212 63.11 4.99 -7.82
N GLY A 213 62.61 3.83 -7.41
CA GLY A 213 63.17 3.09 -6.26
C GLY A 213 62.07 2.33 -5.51
N PRO A 214 61.54 2.86 -4.39
CA PRO A 214 60.40 2.25 -3.74
C PRO A 214 59.15 2.40 -4.61
N GLY A 215 58.30 1.37 -4.60
CA GLY A 215 57.00 1.44 -5.25
C GLY A 215 56.08 2.53 -4.68
N PRO A 216 54.88 2.68 -5.26
CA PRO A 216 53.87 3.62 -4.78
C PRO A 216 53.63 3.44 -3.29
N ASN A 217 53.61 4.55 -2.55
CA ASN A 217 53.50 4.53 -1.11
C ASN A 217 52.81 5.80 -0.58
N VAL A 218 52.73 5.92 0.75
CA VAL A 218 52.00 7.01 1.44
C VAL A 218 52.47 8.42 1.06
N PHE A 219 53.71 8.57 0.56
CA PHE A 219 54.25 9.87 0.16
C PHE A 219 53.71 10.35 -1.20
N ASP A 220 53.10 9.47 -2.00
CA ASP A 220 52.51 9.83 -3.30
C ASP A 220 51.10 10.41 -3.17
N ARG A 221 50.44 10.23 -2.03
CA ARG A 221 49.13 10.82 -1.69
C ARG A 221 48.03 10.60 -2.75
N PHE A 222 48.06 9.43 -3.41
CA PHE A 222 47.01 9.02 -4.33
C PHE A 222 45.87 8.29 -3.60
N ILE A 223 44.71 8.31 -4.23
CA ILE A 223 43.59 7.42 -3.90
C ILE A 223 43.36 6.46 -5.05
N LEU A 224 42.66 5.36 -4.75
CA LEU A 224 42.36 4.33 -5.72
C LEU A 224 41.08 4.66 -6.49
N GLY A 225 41.11 4.49 -7.82
CA GLY A 225 39.95 4.57 -8.68
C GLY A 225 38.87 3.53 -8.33
N ALA A 226 37.61 3.86 -8.63
CA ALA A 226 36.44 3.09 -8.22
C ALA A 226 36.27 1.73 -8.94
N SER A 227 36.86 1.56 -10.11
CA SER A 227 36.67 0.36 -10.96
C SER A 227 37.60 -0.81 -10.65
N ARG A 228 38.42 -0.74 -9.59
CA ARG A 228 39.40 -1.77 -9.29
C ARG A 228 38.80 -3.04 -8.69
N GLN A 229 39.41 -4.18 -9.02
CA GLN A 229 39.17 -5.48 -8.37
C GLN A 229 39.29 -5.39 -6.84
N TYR A 230 40.18 -4.53 -6.33
CA TYR A 230 40.35 -4.26 -4.89
C TYR A 230 39.08 -3.73 -4.21
N PHE A 231 38.21 -3.01 -4.93
CA PHE A 231 36.96 -2.47 -4.40
C PHE A 231 35.74 -3.27 -4.79
N HIS A 232 35.86 -4.36 -5.55
CA HIS A 232 34.70 -5.14 -5.97
C HIS A 232 33.80 -5.53 -4.78
N GLN A 233 34.40 -5.98 -3.67
CA GLN A 233 33.66 -6.29 -2.45
C GLN A 233 32.99 -5.06 -1.82
N LEU A 234 33.66 -3.92 -1.80
CA LEU A 234 33.11 -2.68 -1.23
C LEU A 234 32.00 -2.10 -2.11
N SER A 235 32.17 -2.13 -3.43
CA SER A 235 31.17 -1.71 -4.41
C SER A 235 29.91 -2.59 -4.34
N LEU A 236 30.08 -3.91 -4.17
CA LEU A 236 28.96 -4.82 -3.91
C LEU A 236 28.25 -4.51 -2.58
N GLN A 237 29.01 -4.21 -1.52
CA GLN A 237 28.43 -3.82 -0.23
C GLN A 237 27.67 -2.50 -0.32
N LEU A 238 28.21 -1.51 -1.03
CA LEU A 238 27.54 -0.23 -1.25
C LEU A 238 26.24 -0.41 -2.02
N LEU A 239 26.27 -1.19 -3.11
CA LEU A 239 25.08 -1.50 -3.90
C LEU A 239 24.00 -2.20 -3.06
N HIS A 240 24.37 -3.19 -2.24
CA HIS A 240 23.43 -3.82 -1.31
C HIS A 240 22.86 -2.81 -0.30
N SER A 241 23.70 -1.94 0.26
CA SER A 241 23.24 -0.89 1.18
C SER A 241 22.27 0.09 0.51
N GLU A 242 22.49 0.45 -0.75
CA GLU A 242 21.59 1.32 -1.52
C GLU A 242 20.25 0.63 -1.81
N GLN A 243 20.28 -0.67 -2.15
CA GLN A 243 19.07 -1.48 -2.32
C GLN A 243 18.28 -1.60 -1.01
N ASP A 244 18.96 -1.80 0.11
CA ASP A 244 18.32 -1.89 1.43
C ASP A 244 17.75 -0.55 1.87
N ASN A 245 18.45 0.56 1.64
CA ASN A 245 17.92 1.90 1.87
C ASN A 245 16.65 2.16 1.03
N SER A 246 16.65 1.75 -0.23
CA SER A 246 15.48 1.88 -1.10
C SER A 246 14.29 1.05 -0.58
N ARG A 247 14.55 -0.18 -0.12
CA ARG A 247 13.52 -1.04 0.50
C ARG A 247 12.97 -0.46 1.80
N LEU A 248 13.84 0.09 2.63
CA LEU A 248 13.45 0.75 3.88
C LEU A 248 12.60 1.99 3.60
N GLN A 249 12.93 2.76 2.56
CA GLN A 249 12.14 3.93 2.16
C GLN A 249 10.72 3.53 1.73
N ILE A 250 10.59 2.50 0.88
CA ILE A 250 9.28 1.98 0.47
C ILE A 250 8.45 1.51 1.68
N ARG A 251 9.09 0.83 2.64
CA ARG A 251 8.41 0.37 3.87
C ARG A 251 7.99 1.53 4.76
N LEU A 252 8.82 2.57 4.84
CA LEU A 252 8.52 3.77 5.61
C LEU A 252 7.29 4.48 5.02
N ASP A 253 7.25 4.65 3.70
CA ASP A 253 6.12 5.28 3.01
C ASP A 253 4.82 4.48 3.19
N ALA A 254 4.89 3.15 3.05
CA ALA A 254 3.74 2.28 3.29
C ALA A 254 3.23 2.37 4.74
N THR A 255 4.15 2.42 5.71
CA THR A 255 3.80 2.56 7.13
C THR A 255 3.18 3.93 7.40
N ALA A 256 3.70 4.99 6.79
CA ALA A 256 3.14 6.34 6.91
C ALA A 256 1.71 6.42 6.37
N ASP A 257 1.42 5.75 5.26
CA ASP A 257 0.07 5.68 4.70
C ASP A 257 -0.87 4.83 5.56
N GLU A 258 -0.41 3.72 6.14
CA GLU A 258 -1.20 2.97 7.14
C GLU A 258 -1.55 3.82 8.35
N VAL A 259 -0.60 4.61 8.87
CA VAL A 259 -0.85 5.52 10.00
C VAL A 259 -1.89 6.56 9.61
N ARG A 260 -1.78 7.16 8.42
CA ARG A 260 -2.76 8.13 7.91
C ARG A 260 -4.17 7.55 7.82
N GLN A 261 -4.30 6.33 7.29
CA GLN A 261 -5.59 5.63 7.23
C GLN A 261 -6.17 5.33 8.61
N ARG A 262 -5.33 4.91 9.56
CA ARG A 262 -5.75 4.67 10.95
C ARG A 262 -6.21 5.96 11.62
N ASP A 263 -5.54 7.09 11.38
CA ASP A 263 -5.95 8.39 11.92
C ASP A 263 -7.30 8.86 11.35
N GLU A 264 -7.53 8.67 10.05
CA GLU A 264 -8.82 8.94 9.40
C GLU A 264 -9.94 8.05 9.98
N GLN A 265 -9.67 6.76 10.18
CA GLN A 265 -10.62 5.84 10.82
C GLN A 265 -10.91 6.26 12.26
N LEU A 266 -9.89 6.63 13.03
CA LEU A 266 -10.04 7.07 14.42
C LEU A 266 -10.89 8.35 14.49
N ALA A 267 -10.65 9.31 13.59
CA ALA A 267 -11.46 10.53 13.50
C ALA A 267 -12.93 10.21 13.17
N SER A 268 -13.18 9.28 12.25
CA SER A 268 -14.53 8.84 11.88
C SER A 268 -15.26 8.17 13.05
N LEU A 269 -14.57 7.31 13.80
CA LEU A 269 -15.10 6.62 14.97
C LEU A 269 -15.41 7.61 16.09
N GLN A 270 -14.52 8.57 16.36
CA GLN A 270 -14.75 9.63 17.35
C GLN A 270 -15.97 10.49 16.98
N ALA A 271 -16.16 10.80 15.70
CA ALA A 271 -17.34 11.52 15.22
C ALA A 271 -18.63 10.70 15.44
N ALA A 272 -18.62 9.41 15.14
CA ALA A 272 -19.75 8.51 15.37
C ALA A 272 -20.09 8.37 16.86
N THR A 273 -19.08 8.22 17.73
CA THR A 273 -19.28 8.17 19.18
C THR A 273 -19.94 9.44 19.70
N ARG A 274 -19.49 10.63 19.26
CA ARG A 274 -20.11 11.91 19.65
C ARG A 274 -21.58 12.01 19.22
N VAL A 275 -21.93 11.47 18.06
CA VAL A 275 -23.33 11.42 17.59
C VAL A 275 -24.16 10.51 18.48
N MET A 276 -23.65 9.30 18.79
CA MET A 276 -24.32 8.36 19.68
C MET A 276 -24.50 8.92 21.10
N GLU A 277 -23.50 9.60 21.64
CA GLU A 277 -23.57 10.27 22.94
C GLU A 277 -24.71 11.31 22.98
N ARG A 278 -24.80 12.17 21.95
CA ARG A 278 -25.90 13.15 21.84
C ARG A 278 -27.28 12.50 21.73
N GLN A 279 -27.38 11.39 20.99
CA GLN A 279 -28.64 10.65 20.89
C GLN A 279 -29.03 10.01 22.23
N SER A 280 -28.06 9.46 22.95
CA SER A 280 -28.26 8.91 24.30
C SER A 280 -28.75 9.98 25.27
N GLU A 281 -28.13 11.16 25.28
CA GLU A 281 -28.54 12.30 26.11
C GLU A 281 -29.96 12.79 25.77
N ALA A 282 -30.29 12.87 24.48
CA ALA A 282 -31.62 13.25 24.02
C ALA A 282 -32.69 12.23 24.46
N LEU A 283 -32.41 10.93 24.30
CA LEU A 283 -33.29 9.86 24.74
C LEU A 283 -33.45 9.84 26.27
N ALA A 284 -32.37 10.05 27.02
CA ALA A 284 -32.42 10.16 28.48
C ALA A 284 -33.33 11.32 28.91
N THR A 285 -33.23 12.46 28.22
CA THR A 285 -34.11 13.62 28.47
C THR A 285 -35.57 13.31 28.14
N GLU A 286 -35.84 12.63 27.01
CA GLU A 286 -37.20 12.24 26.63
C GLU A 286 -37.81 11.24 27.62
N ILE A 287 -37.02 10.26 28.08
CA ILE A 287 -37.43 9.30 29.11
C ILE A 287 -37.77 10.03 30.41
N ALA A 288 -36.96 11.00 30.83
CA ALA A 288 -37.22 11.81 32.02
C ALA A 288 -38.52 12.64 31.90
N GLN A 289 -38.78 13.23 30.74
CA GLN A 289 -40.03 13.96 30.49
C GLN A 289 -41.26 13.03 30.49
N LYS A 290 -41.14 11.85 29.88
CA LYS A 290 -42.23 10.86 29.86
C LYS A 290 -42.51 10.30 31.25
N SER A 291 -41.48 10.01 32.04
CA SER A 291 -41.65 9.51 33.41
C SER A 291 -42.31 10.56 34.31
N GLN A 292 -41.96 11.84 34.17
CA GLN A 292 -42.65 12.93 34.86
C GLN A 292 -44.13 13.01 34.48
N LYS A 293 -44.46 13.01 33.19
CA LYS A 293 -45.87 13.03 32.72
C LYS A 293 -46.65 11.80 33.21
N LEU A 294 -46.01 10.63 33.26
CA LEU A 294 -46.63 9.43 33.80
C LEU A 294 -46.96 9.61 35.28
N ALA A 295 -46.02 10.15 36.08
CA ALA A 295 -46.25 10.43 37.50
C ALA A 295 -47.40 11.43 37.73
N GLU A 296 -47.48 12.49 36.90
CA GLU A 296 -48.60 13.44 36.93
C GLU A 296 -49.94 12.77 36.61
N HIS A 297 -49.95 11.89 35.60
CA HIS A 297 -51.15 11.16 35.22
C HIS A 297 -51.58 10.16 36.29
N GLU A 298 -50.64 9.46 36.93
CA GLU A 298 -50.90 8.56 38.06
C GLU A 298 -51.45 9.31 39.26
N ALA A 299 -50.91 10.49 39.59
CA ALA A 299 -51.45 11.34 40.65
C ALA A 299 -52.89 11.78 40.35
N THR A 300 -53.16 12.19 39.11
CA THR A 300 -54.51 12.56 38.66
C THR A 300 -55.47 11.38 38.73
N TYR A 301 -55.03 10.19 38.29
CA TYR A 301 -55.81 8.96 38.34
C TYR A 301 -56.16 8.57 39.78
N ARG A 302 -55.22 8.68 40.73
CA ARG A 302 -55.50 8.44 42.15
C ARG A 302 -56.52 9.44 42.72
N SER A 303 -56.43 10.70 42.33
CA SER A 303 -57.39 11.75 42.75
C SER A 303 -58.80 11.51 42.19
N THR A 304 -58.92 11.10 40.93
CA THR A 304 -60.24 10.75 40.36
C THR A 304 -60.81 9.49 40.98
N LEU A 305 -59.99 8.47 41.25
CA LEU A 305 -60.41 7.25 41.92
C LEU A 305 -60.98 7.53 43.31
N THR A 306 -60.26 8.29 44.13
CA THR A 306 -60.75 8.72 45.47
C THR A 306 -62.03 9.55 45.38
N THR A 307 -62.18 10.40 44.35
CA THR A 307 -63.42 11.14 44.11
C THR A 307 -64.59 10.21 43.75
N VAL A 308 -64.36 9.22 42.90
CA VAL A 308 -65.36 8.22 42.51
C VAL A 308 -65.77 7.36 43.71
N GLU A 309 -64.81 6.94 44.54
CA GLU A 309 -65.07 6.22 45.80
C GLU A 309 -65.93 7.05 46.75
N ARG A 310 -65.65 8.35 46.88
CA ARG A 310 -66.47 9.26 47.69
C ARG A 310 -67.89 9.39 47.15
N LEU A 311 -68.04 9.58 45.83
CA LEU A 311 -69.36 9.71 45.19
C LEU A 311 -70.17 8.41 45.26
N SER A 312 -69.53 7.25 45.10
CA SER A 312 -70.20 5.95 45.21
C SER A 312 -70.65 5.68 46.64
N SER A 313 -69.84 6.06 47.64
CA SER A 313 -70.23 6.00 49.05
C SER A 313 -71.42 6.92 49.36
N ALA A 314 -71.41 8.16 48.85
CA ALA A 314 -72.52 9.10 49.01
C ALA A 314 -73.81 8.58 48.36
N LEU A 315 -73.72 8.03 47.14
CA LEU A 315 -74.86 7.44 46.45
C LEU A 315 -75.39 6.19 47.19
N ALA A 316 -74.50 5.37 47.75
CA ALA A 316 -74.89 4.22 48.56
C ALA A 316 -75.64 4.66 49.84
N ALA A 317 -75.21 5.74 50.49
CA ALA A 317 -75.89 6.33 51.63
C ALA A 317 -77.29 6.87 51.25
N GLU A 318 -77.40 7.56 50.11
CA GLU A 318 -78.68 8.05 49.61
C GLU A 318 -79.65 6.92 49.26
N ILE A 319 -79.15 5.85 48.61
CA ILE A 319 -79.94 4.63 48.35
C ILE A 319 -80.40 3.99 49.66
N ALA A 320 -79.57 3.95 50.69
CA ALA A 320 -79.95 3.43 52.01
C ALA A 320 -81.05 4.28 52.66
N GLU A 321 -80.95 5.61 52.60
CA GLU A 321 -81.99 6.52 53.10
C GLU A 321 -83.31 6.33 52.35
N LYS A 322 -83.27 6.25 51.01
CA LYS A 322 -84.48 5.99 50.20
C LYS A 322 -85.09 4.63 50.51
N LYS A 323 -84.28 3.59 50.72
CA LYS A 323 -84.78 2.26 51.14
C LYS A 323 -85.45 2.31 52.50
N GLN A 324 -84.91 3.07 53.46
CA GLN A 324 -85.52 3.24 54.77
C GLN A 324 -86.88 3.96 54.68
N LYS A 325 -86.98 5.01 53.86
CA LYS A 325 -88.26 5.69 53.56
C LYS A 325 -89.28 4.79 52.87
N ILE A 326 -88.85 3.91 51.96
CA ILE A 326 -89.74 2.91 51.35
C ILE A 326 -90.26 1.93 52.42
N ALA A 327 -89.40 1.46 53.33
CA ALA A 327 -89.82 0.58 54.41
C ALA A 327 -90.81 1.26 55.38
N GLU A 328 -90.65 2.55 55.69
CA GLU A 328 -91.63 3.33 56.47
C GLU A 328 -92.98 3.48 55.73
N LEU A 329 -92.94 3.68 54.42
CA LEU A 329 -94.14 3.75 53.58
C LEU A 329 -94.87 2.40 53.49
N GLU A 330 -94.14 1.28 53.46
CA GLU A 330 -94.72 -0.06 53.51
C GLU A 330 -95.34 -0.38 54.89
N LEU A 331 -94.73 0.11 55.98
CA LEU A 331 -95.26 -0.03 57.33
C LEU A 331 -96.57 0.76 57.53
N THR A 332 -96.63 1.99 57.04
CA THR A 332 -97.86 2.82 57.07
C THR A 332 -98.97 2.25 56.18
N GLN A 333 -98.63 1.57 55.08
CA GLN A 333 -99.59 0.81 54.28
C GLN A 333 -100.16 -0.41 55.02
N SER A 334 -99.32 -1.09 55.81
CA SER A 334 -99.71 -2.21 56.68
C SER A 334 -100.66 -1.76 57.81
N GLU A 335 -100.43 -0.58 58.40
CA GLU A 335 -101.33 0.00 59.41
C GLU A 335 -102.70 0.41 58.84
N LEU A 336 -102.73 0.96 57.62
CA LEU A 336 -103.98 1.24 56.89
C LEU A 336 -104.75 -0.03 56.49
N GLY A 337 -104.07 -1.18 56.40
CA GLY A 337 -104.68 -2.49 56.14
C GLY A 337 -105.51 -3.08 57.29
N ARG A 338 -105.31 -2.61 58.54
CA ARG A 338 -106.05 -3.14 59.71
C ARG A 338 -107.38 -2.43 60.01
N LEU A 339 -107.72 -1.36 59.30
CA LEU A 339 -108.91 -0.53 59.59
C LEU A 339 -110.06 -0.64 58.58
N ARG A 340 -110.03 -1.57 57.61
CA ARG A 340 -111.14 -1.76 56.66
C ARG A 340 -111.46 -3.23 56.38
N SER A 341 -112.32 -3.79 57.24
CA SER A 341 -113.15 -4.96 56.98
C SER A 341 -114.59 -4.54 56.71
N SER A 342 -114.94 -4.32 55.44
CA SER A 342 -116.26 -4.68 54.84
C SER A 342 -116.39 -4.09 53.44
N GLY A 343 -116.55 -4.94 52.42
CA GLY A 343 -117.06 -4.56 51.10
C GLY A 343 -116.14 -4.89 49.93
N ARG A 344 -116.45 -5.99 49.23
CA ARG A 344 -115.80 -6.50 48.02
C ARG A 344 -115.80 -5.47 46.88
N GLY A 345 -114.64 -5.30 46.24
CA GLY A 345 -114.49 -4.65 44.94
C GLY A 345 -113.05 -4.78 44.46
N GLN A 346 -112.86 -5.48 43.35
CA GLN A 346 -111.56 -5.94 42.84
C GLN A 346 -110.59 -4.81 42.42
N SER A 347 -109.33 -5.10 42.69
CA SER A 347 -108.04 -4.52 42.32
C SER A 347 -107.93 -3.61 41.09
N SER A 348 -107.33 -2.44 41.30
CA SER A 348 -106.69 -1.58 40.27
C SER A 348 -105.16 -1.47 40.42
N ALA A 349 -104.54 -2.10 41.44
CA ALA A 349 -103.09 -2.04 41.68
C ALA A 349 -102.25 -3.12 40.98
N ALA A 350 -102.89 -4.15 40.39
CA ALA A 350 -102.19 -5.27 39.74
C ALA A 350 -101.45 -4.85 38.45
N TRP A 351 -101.92 -3.83 37.74
CA TRP A 351 -101.31 -3.36 36.49
C TRP A 351 -100.01 -2.58 36.71
N LEU A 352 -99.89 -1.82 37.81
CA LEU A 352 -98.67 -1.07 38.15
C LEU A 352 -97.52 -1.98 38.59
N ILE A 353 -97.84 -3.04 39.36
CA ILE A 353 -96.86 -4.04 39.80
C ILE A 353 -96.43 -4.95 38.63
N GLN A 354 -97.35 -5.30 37.72
CA GLN A 354 -97.00 -6.00 36.48
C GLN A 354 -96.22 -5.12 35.48
N GLY A 355 -96.50 -3.81 35.43
CA GLY A 355 -95.77 -2.84 34.62
C GLY A 355 -94.33 -2.61 35.10
N ALA A 356 -94.12 -2.47 36.42
CA ALA A 356 -92.80 -2.29 37.03
C ALA A 356 -91.94 -3.55 36.94
N SER A 357 -92.52 -4.73 37.17
CA SER A 357 -91.81 -6.02 37.02
C SER A 357 -91.46 -6.35 35.56
N ALA A 358 -92.21 -5.83 34.58
CA ALA A 358 -91.87 -5.96 33.16
C ALA A 358 -90.67 -5.10 32.73
N TRP A 359 -90.44 -3.96 33.39
CA TRP A 359 -89.24 -3.12 33.19
C TRP A 359 -88.00 -3.69 33.90
N LEU A 360 -88.16 -4.27 35.09
CA LEU A 360 -87.06 -4.87 35.85
C LEU A 360 -86.60 -6.23 35.31
N LEU A 361 -87.50 -7.06 34.79
CA LEU A 361 -87.21 -8.46 34.42
C LEU A 361 -87.21 -8.75 32.92
N LEU A 362 -87.42 -7.74 32.06
CA LEU A 362 -87.38 -7.88 30.59
C LEU A 362 -88.19 -9.08 30.06
N LYS A 363 -89.42 -9.27 30.57
CA LYS A 363 -90.28 -10.41 30.24
C LYS A 363 -90.52 -10.54 28.72
N PRO A 364 -90.60 -11.78 28.17
CA PRO A 364 -90.82 -12.02 26.73
C PRO A 364 -92.08 -11.31 26.21
N GLY A 365 -92.01 -10.63 25.06
CA GLY A 365 -93.12 -9.90 24.43
C GLY A 365 -93.38 -8.46 24.92
N SER A 366 -92.71 -8.01 25.98
CA SER A 366 -92.92 -6.68 26.58
C SER A 366 -92.30 -5.51 25.78
N ARG A 367 -92.85 -4.28 25.93
CA ARG A 367 -92.31 -3.04 25.31
C ARG A 367 -90.87 -2.70 25.75
N PRO A 368 -90.44 -2.91 27.02
CA PRO A 368 -89.06 -2.71 27.46
C PRO A 368 -88.04 -3.59 26.73
N ARG A 369 -88.40 -4.84 26.39
CA ARG A 369 -87.53 -5.75 25.61
C ARG A 369 -87.32 -5.27 24.16
N ARG A 370 -88.31 -4.60 23.56
CA ARG A 370 -88.20 -3.98 22.23
C ARG A 370 -87.35 -2.70 22.24
N LEU A 371 -87.35 -1.94 23.34
CA LEU A 371 -86.49 -0.77 23.54
C LEU A 371 -85.04 -1.16 23.88
N ALA A 372 -84.84 -2.21 24.69
CA ALA A 372 -83.52 -2.75 25.02
C ALA A 372 -82.75 -3.21 23.77
N GLY A 373 -83.44 -3.79 22.77
CA GLY A 373 -82.83 -4.16 21.48
C GLY A 373 -82.48 -2.98 20.55
N ARG A 374 -83.06 -1.79 20.77
CA ARG A 374 -82.64 -0.55 20.07
C ARG A 374 -81.46 0.11 20.78
N PHE A 375 -81.48 0.13 22.12
CA PHE A 375 -80.37 0.62 22.94
C PHE A 375 -79.11 -0.23 22.76
N ALA A 376 -79.23 -1.57 22.73
CA ALA A 376 -78.10 -2.46 22.48
C ALA A 376 -77.45 -2.23 21.10
N ARG A 377 -78.25 -1.95 20.06
CA ARG A 377 -77.72 -1.62 18.71
C ARG A 377 -77.04 -0.25 18.66
N ALA A 378 -77.59 0.76 19.33
CA ALA A 378 -76.98 2.08 19.42
C ALA A 378 -75.67 2.05 20.22
N SER A 379 -75.64 1.30 21.33
CA SER A 379 -74.43 1.10 22.15
C SER A 379 -73.36 0.29 21.43
N ALA A 380 -73.73 -0.74 20.65
CA ALA A 380 -72.78 -1.51 19.85
C ALA A 380 -72.14 -0.70 18.71
N ALA A 381 -72.91 0.19 18.06
CA ALA A 381 -72.37 1.13 17.07
C ALA A 381 -71.45 2.18 17.73
N TYR A 382 -71.84 2.72 18.88
CA TYR A 382 -71.04 3.69 19.65
C TYR A 382 -69.72 3.11 20.18
N LEU A 383 -69.71 1.83 20.61
CA LEU A 383 -68.52 1.14 21.08
C LEU A 383 -67.54 0.77 19.94
N ARG A 384 -68.03 0.65 18.70
CA ARG A 384 -67.22 0.40 17.51
C ARG A 384 -66.30 1.58 17.18
N GLU A 385 -66.70 2.80 17.54
CA GLU A 385 -65.96 4.04 17.27
C GLU A 385 -65.05 4.50 18.43
N ARG A 386 -65.17 3.90 19.64
CA ARG A 386 -64.43 4.35 20.85
C ARG A 386 -63.86 3.19 21.70
N PRO A 387 -62.67 2.66 21.36
CA PRO A 387 -62.08 1.48 22.00
C PRO A 387 -61.79 1.63 23.50
N ARG A 388 -61.46 2.84 23.99
CA ARG A 388 -61.15 3.08 25.41
C ARG A 388 -62.37 2.99 26.34
N ALA A 389 -63.58 3.16 25.82
CA ALA A 389 -64.82 3.01 26.59
C ALA A 389 -65.22 1.52 26.78
N LYS A 390 -64.61 0.62 26.01
CA LYS A 390 -64.91 -0.82 25.96
C LYS A 390 -64.66 -1.52 27.30
N GLN A 391 -63.52 -1.25 27.96
CA GLN A 391 -63.22 -1.85 29.27
C GLN A 391 -64.23 -1.44 30.34
N VAL A 392 -64.66 -0.18 30.35
CA VAL A 392 -65.61 0.33 31.35
C VAL A 392 -66.99 -0.29 31.18
N VAL A 393 -67.49 -0.39 29.94
CA VAL A 393 -68.81 -0.99 29.66
C VAL A 393 -68.82 -2.50 29.95
N ILE A 394 -67.77 -3.24 29.58
CA ILE A 394 -67.64 -4.66 29.91
C ILE A 394 -67.61 -4.87 31.43
N THR A 395 -66.89 -4.02 32.16
CA THR A 395 -66.77 -4.12 33.62
C THR A 395 -68.10 -3.80 34.32
N LEU A 396 -68.87 -2.82 33.81
CA LEU A 396 -70.21 -2.52 34.31
C LEU A 396 -71.22 -3.64 34.01
N THR A 397 -71.10 -4.34 32.88
CA THR A 397 -71.98 -5.48 32.56
C THR A 397 -71.73 -6.72 33.42
N LYS A 398 -70.57 -6.85 34.08
CA LYS A 398 -70.29 -7.94 35.03
C LYS A 398 -71.10 -7.82 36.34
N LEU A 399 -71.62 -6.64 36.66
CA LEU A 399 -72.43 -6.39 37.86
C LEU A 399 -73.91 -6.80 37.69
N VAL A 400 -74.34 -7.15 36.47
CA VAL A 400 -75.74 -7.52 36.16
C VAL A 400 -75.76 -8.75 35.21
N PRO A 401 -75.72 -10.00 35.75
CA PRO A 401 -75.54 -11.23 34.97
C PRO A 401 -76.51 -11.46 33.79
N PRO A 402 -77.80 -11.06 33.85
CA PRO A 402 -78.72 -11.22 32.71
C PRO A 402 -78.37 -10.34 31.49
N ALA A 403 -77.72 -9.19 31.70
CA ALA A 403 -77.34 -8.26 30.63
C ALA A 403 -76.14 -8.78 29.83
N GLN A 404 -75.22 -9.48 30.49
CA GLN A 404 -74.09 -10.15 29.86
C GLN A 404 -74.58 -11.25 28.90
N ALA A 405 -75.51 -12.10 29.32
CA ALA A 405 -76.06 -13.18 28.49
C ALA A 405 -76.76 -12.67 27.21
N ILE A 406 -77.35 -11.47 27.25
CA ILE A 406 -77.99 -10.84 26.08
C ILE A 406 -76.93 -10.29 25.10
N LEU A 407 -75.85 -9.69 25.61
CA LEU A 407 -74.72 -9.19 24.81
C LEU A 407 -73.96 -10.33 24.10
N TYR A 408 -73.66 -11.42 24.82
CA TYR A 408 -72.99 -12.59 24.25
C TYR A 408 -73.87 -13.36 23.25
N ARG A 409 -75.20 -13.47 23.49
CA ARG A 409 -76.13 -14.06 22.51
C ARG A 409 -76.29 -13.20 21.25
N PHE A 410 -76.16 -11.88 21.36
CA PHE A 410 -76.23 -10.99 20.21
C PHE A 410 -74.96 -11.07 19.35
N ALA A 411 -73.78 -11.17 19.99
CA ALA A 411 -72.51 -11.40 19.29
C ALA A 411 -72.45 -12.79 18.60
N ALA A 412 -73.06 -13.82 19.19
CA ALA A 412 -73.13 -15.15 18.57
C ALA A 412 -74.17 -15.29 17.43
N GLN A 413 -75.05 -14.31 17.22
CA GLN A 413 -76.12 -14.34 16.21
C GLN A 413 -75.84 -13.50 14.96
N THR A 414 -74.74 -12.74 14.93
CA THR A 414 -74.22 -12.10 13.72
C THR A 414 -73.32 -13.09 12.98
N SER A 415 -73.93 -13.85 12.07
CA SER A 415 -73.23 -14.71 11.14
C SER A 415 -72.37 -13.90 10.16
N ASP A 416 -71.09 -13.74 10.50
CA ASP A 416 -69.99 -13.53 9.54
C ASP A 416 -68.73 -14.31 10.02
N PRO A 417 -68.40 -15.49 9.43
CA PRO A 417 -67.39 -16.40 9.96
C PRO A 417 -65.91 -15.96 9.82
N GLN A 418 -65.60 -14.68 9.58
CA GLN A 418 -64.21 -14.26 9.31
C GLN A 418 -63.71 -12.99 10.02
N SER A 419 -64.37 -12.45 11.06
CA SER A 419 -63.75 -11.31 11.78
C SER A 419 -63.95 -11.20 13.29
N GLU A 420 -64.47 -12.22 13.98
CA GLU A 420 -64.87 -12.08 15.40
C GLU A 420 -64.10 -12.90 16.46
N LEU A 421 -62.92 -13.45 16.16
CA LEU A 421 -62.12 -14.17 17.19
C LEU A 421 -60.73 -13.61 17.51
N ASP A 422 -60.22 -12.63 16.75
CA ASP A 422 -58.86 -12.12 16.97
C ASP A 422 -58.73 -10.96 17.96
N VAL A 423 -59.85 -10.40 18.43
CA VAL A 423 -59.83 -9.32 19.43
C VAL A 423 -59.84 -9.88 20.87
N LEU A 424 -59.94 -11.20 21.04
CA LEU A 424 -59.90 -11.88 22.35
C LEU A 424 -58.60 -12.65 22.62
N THR A 425 -57.67 -12.76 21.67
CA THR A 425 -56.52 -13.69 21.77
C THR A 425 -55.12 -13.08 21.71
N GLY A 426 -54.96 -11.77 21.45
CA GLY A 426 -53.71 -11.03 21.70
C GLY A 426 -52.42 -11.65 21.10
N ARG A 427 -52.24 -11.61 19.77
CA ARG A 427 -50.96 -11.95 19.13
C ARG A 427 -50.41 -10.86 18.21
N GLN A 428 -49.08 -10.78 18.22
CA GLN A 428 -48.21 -9.77 17.62
C GLN A 428 -48.16 -9.82 16.09
N TRP A 429 -47.83 -8.67 15.49
CA TRP A 429 -47.65 -8.47 14.06
C TRP A 429 -46.35 -9.11 13.55
N TYR A 430 -46.43 -9.77 12.39
CA TYR A 430 -45.31 -10.01 11.47
C TYR A 430 -45.75 -9.53 10.08
N LEU A 431 -45.00 -8.61 9.50
CA LEU A 431 -45.19 -8.16 8.11
C LEU A 431 -44.23 -8.96 7.23
N GLU A 432 -44.74 -9.94 6.50
CA GLU A 432 -44.04 -10.45 5.31
C GLU A 432 -44.16 -9.40 4.19
N PRO A 433 -43.07 -9.06 3.49
CA PRO A 433 -43.10 -8.06 2.43
C PRO A 433 -43.86 -8.57 1.20
N GLU A 434 -44.67 -7.66 0.64
CA GLU A 434 -45.52 -7.87 -0.51
C GLU A 434 -44.73 -8.40 -1.74
N PRO A 435 -45.22 -9.44 -2.45
CA PRO A 435 -44.51 -10.06 -3.58
C PRO A 435 -44.15 -9.08 -4.72
N SER A 436 -44.91 -8.00 -4.86
CA SER A 436 -44.68 -6.94 -5.85
C SER A 436 -43.40 -6.13 -5.55
N MET A 437 -43.05 -5.95 -4.27
CA MET A 437 -41.83 -5.29 -3.82
C MET A 437 -40.59 -6.17 -4.06
N GLN A 438 -40.66 -7.46 -3.75
CA GLN A 438 -39.55 -8.39 -3.99
C GLN A 438 -39.11 -8.44 -5.47
N LYS A 439 -40.06 -8.37 -6.40
CA LYS A 439 -39.80 -8.34 -7.86
C LYS A 439 -39.09 -7.06 -8.31
N LYS A 440 -39.38 -5.94 -7.63
CA LYS A 440 -38.77 -4.62 -7.87
C LYS A 440 -37.32 -4.55 -7.36
N TRP A 441 -37.05 -5.16 -6.20
CA TRP A 441 -35.70 -5.29 -5.64
C TRP A 441 -34.80 -6.24 -6.47
N ALA A 442 -35.36 -7.33 -7.00
CA ALA A 442 -34.62 -8.25 -7.88
C ALA A 442 -34.21 -7.60 -9.22
N THR A 443 -34.98 -6.63 -9.71
CA THR A 443 -34.69 -5.89 -10.95
C THR A 443 -33.63 -4.79 -10.74
N LEU A 444 -33.53 -4.24 -9.52
CA LEU A 444 -32.56 -3.20 -9.14
C LEU A 444 -31.15 -3.75 -8.85
N LEU A 445 -31.01 -5.02 -8.48
CA LEU A 445 -29.74 -5.62 -8.08
C LEU A 445 -29.00 -6.37 -9.21
N ALA A 446 -29.53 -6.40 -10.44
CA ALA A 446 -28.89 -7.00 -11.63
C ALA A 446 -28.31 -8.42 -11.43
N ILE A 447 -28.93 -9.24 -10.57
CA ILE A 447 -28.56 -10.65 -10.38
C ILE A 447 -29.27 -11.46 -11.47
N ARG A 448 -28.53 -11.95 -12.48
CA ARG A 448 -29.06 -12.91 -13.44
C ARG A 448 -29.46 -14.21 -12.71
N PRO A 449 -30.65 -14.79 -12.97
CA PRO A 449 -31.01 -16.08 -12.41
C PRO A 449 -30.13 -17.18 -13.02
N SER A 450 -29.42 -17.93 -12.17
CA SER A 450 -28.73 -19.16 -12.55
C SER A 450 -29.76 -20.24 -12.90
N ALA A 451 -29.64 -20.84 -14.08
CA ALA A 451 -30.40 -22.01 -14.50
C ALA A 451 -30.16 -23.22 -13.56
N PRO A 452 -31.12 -24.16 -13.48
CA PRO A 452 -31.13 -25.21 -12.45
C PRO A 452 -30.08 -26.30 -12.71
N ARG A 453 -29.42 -26.76 -11.64
CA ARG A 453 -28.59 -27.96 -11.62
C ARG A 453 -29.47 -29.19 -11.85
N ALA A 454 -29.06 -30.04 -12.80
CA ALA A 454 -29.49 -31.42 -12.88
C ALA A 454 -28.69 -32.25 -11.86
N ASP A 455 -29.37 -32.92 -10.94
CA ASP A 455 -28.81 -33.99 -10.12
C ASP A 455 -28.92 -35.32 -10.87
N ARG A 456 -27.78 -35.90 -11.25
CA ARG A 456 -27.37 -37.30 -10.99
C ARG A 456 -26.07 -37.64 -11.71
#